data_AF-X0ZKW0-F1
#
_entry.id   AF-X0ZKW0-F1
#
_cell.length_a   1.000
_cell.length_b   1.000
_cell.length_c   1.000
_cell.angle_alpha   90.00
_cell.angle_beta   90.00
_cell.angle_gamma   90.00
#
_symmetry.space_group_name_H-M   'P 1'
#
loop_
_entity.id
_entity.type
_entity.pdbx_description
1 polymer ?
#
loop_
_entity_poly.entity_id
_entity_poly.type
_entity_poly.pdbx_seq_one_letter_code
_entity_poly.pdbx_strand_id
1 'polypeptide(L)'
;NDPASHLILPDVTGLIPDTGQTKCYDDAGEIACPQSGEAFHGQDAAYTINPPSYVKIDAQGYYLPDSATNWAMVHDLVTGLIWATSNGHHTYTWYDISEDFLSVLNDSSFGGFHDWRLPTLEELRAIVDNGVLHGQTVNTHFFHIAGATYPYYWSSTTFAEDASYAWVLDFDHGGDRKERKSDDHYVLAVRGGKAESIGNLVANADGTVTDTSTGLMW
;
A
#
# COMPACT_ATOMS: atom_id res chain seq x y z
N ASN A 1 6.96 -12.77 -29.68
CA ASN A 1 7.56 -12.03 -28.56
C ASN A 1 6.62 -10.90 -28.18
N ASP A 2 5.42 -11.27 -27.76
CA ASP A 2 4.46 -10.33 -27.19
C ASP A 2 4.76 -10.27 -25.68
N PRO A 3 5.17 -9.11 -25.12
CA PRO A 3 5.41 -9.00 -23.68
C PRO A 3 4.15 -9.27 -22.85
N ALA A 4 2.95 -9.18 -23.44
CA ALA A 4 1.69 -9.56 -22.79
C ALA A 4 1.46 -11.08 -22.74
N SER A 5 2.14 -11.88 -23.59
CA SER A 5 1.90 -13.33 -23.66
C SER A 5 2.63 -14.14 -22.57
N HIS A 6 3.35 -13.48 -21.66
CA HIS A 6 4.16 -14.13 -20.63
C HIS A 6 3.75 -13.79 -19.19
N LEU A 7 2.76 -12.93 -18.99
CA LEU A 7 2.27 -12.57 -17.66
C LEU A 7 0.93 -13.24 -17.43
N ILE A 8 0.99 -14.44 -16.86
CA ILE A 8 -0.17 -14.99 -16.14
C ILE A 8 -0.23 -14.21 -14.84
N LEU A 9 -1.03 -13.15 -14.82
CA LEU A 9 -1.30 -12.41 -13.59
C LEU A 9 -2.29 -13.23 -12.74
N PRO A 10 -2.05 -13.40 -11.44
CA PRO A 10 -3.06 -13.96 -10.55
C PRO A 10 -4.29 -13.05 -10.55
N ASP A 11 -5.46 -13.64 -10.28
CA ASP A 11 -6.68 -12.86 -10.12
C ASP A 11 -6.50 -11.82 -9.02
N VAL A 12 -6.91 -10.58 -9.29
CA VAL A 12 -6.97 -9.52 -8.28
C VAL A 12 -7.91 -9.97 -7.18
N THR A 13 -7.38 -10.09 -5.96
CA THR A 13 -8.14 -10.63 -4.84
C THR A 13 -8.71 -9.56 -3.91
N GLY A 14 -8.21 -8.32 -3.97
CA GLY A 14 -8.60 -7.25 -3.04
C GLY A 14 -8.23 -7.58 -1.60
N LEU A 15 -7.30 -8.52 -1.41
CA LEU A 15 -6.90 -9.01 -0.10
C LEU A 15 -5.91 -8.06 0.57
N ILE A 16 -5.76 -8.26 1.88
CA ILE A 16 -4.78 -7.54 2.68
C ILE A 16 -3.41 -8.22 2.49
N PRO A 17 -2.35 -7.47 2.11
CA PRO A 17 -0.99 -8.01 2.03
C PRO A 17 -0.46 -8.49 3.37
N ASP A 18 0.40 -9.51 3.33
CA ASP A 18 1.20 -9.95 4.48
C ASP A 18 1.99 -8.77 5.04
N THR A 19 2.16 -8.70 6.37
CA THR A 19 2.84 -7.56 6.97
C THR A 19 4.35 -7.57 6.72
N GLY A 20 4.92 -8.72 6.33
CA GLY A 20 6.37 -8.91 6.21
C GLY A 20 7.06 -9.26 7.53
N GLN A 21 6.32 -9.33 8.65
CA GLN A 21 6.85 -9.81 9.91
C GLN A 21 7.23 -11.29 9.79
N THR A 22 8.51 -11.60 10.01
CA THR A 22 9.06 -12.97 9.91
C THR A 22 9.57 -13.51 11.24
N LYS A 23 9.42 -12.73 12.31
CA LYS A 23 9.89 -13.06 13.66
C LYS A 23 8.72 -13.21 14.63
N CYS A 24 8.81 -14.21 15.50
CA CYS A 24 7.90 -14.41 16.61
C CYS A 24 8.54 -13.93 17.92
N TYR A 25 7.72 -13.55 18.90
CA TYR A 25 8.16 -12.99 20.18
C TYR A 25 7.43 -13.65 21.35
N ASP A 26 8.10 -13.72 22.51
CA ASP A 26 7.50 -13.98 23.82
C ASP A 26 7.66 -12.75 24.74
N ASP A 27 7.37 -12.90 26.02
CA ASP A 27 7.49 -11.82 27.01
C ASP A 27 8.95 -11.36 27.26
N ALA A 28 9.94 -12.12 26.78
CA ALA A 28 11.38 -11.87 26.99
C ALA A 28 12.10 -11.41 25.71
N GLY A 29 11.60 -11.73 24.53
CA GLY A 29 12.16 -11.27 23.25
C GLY A 29 11.83 -12.16 22.06
N GLU A 30 12.69 -12.10 21.04
CA GLU A 30 12.56 -12.88 19.80
C GLU A 30 12.75 -14.38 20.05
N ILE A 31 11.86 -15.19 19.48
CA ILE A 31 11.85 -16.65 19.56
C ILE A 31 11.63 -17.27 18.18
N ALA A 32 11.92 -18.58 18.07
CA ALA A 32 11.41 -19.35 16.93
C ALA A 32 9.88 -19.42 16.99
N CYS A 33 9.22 -19.39 15.84
CA CYS A 33 7.76 -19.41 15.80
C CYS A 33 7.20 -20.69 16.43
N PRO A 34 6.40 -20.57 17.51
CA PRO A 34 5.88 -21.74 18.23
C PRO A 34 5.00 -22.60 17.35
N GLN A 35 4.93 -23.89 17.67
CA GLN A 35 4.07 -24.86 16.99
C GLN A 35 2.66 -24.89 17.59
N SER A 36 1.71 -25.47 16.86
CA SER A 36 0.32 -25.56 17.31
C SER A 36 0.23 -26.24 18.69
N GLY A 37 -0.35 -25.52 19.65
CA GLY A 37 -0.52 -25.98 21.05
C GLY A 37 0.54 -25.46 22.02
N GLU A 38 1.59 -24.78 21.53
CA GLU A 38 2.56 -24.09 22.36
C GLU A 38 2.09 -22.67 22.73
N ALA A 39 2.63 -22.14 23.84
CA ALA A 39 2.41 -20.74 24.20
C ALA A 39 2.93 -19.81 23.10
N PHE A 40 2.26 -18.68 22.89
CA PHE A 40 2.61 -17.69 21.86
C PHE A 40 2.51 -18.19 20.40
N HIS A 41 1.90 -19.36 20.14
CA HIS A 41 1.55 -19.81 18.79
C HIS A 41 0.49 -18.89 18.16
N GLY A 42 0.53 -18.75 16.83
CA GLY A 42 -0.47 -18.00 16.06
C GLY A 42 -0.10 -16.54 15.80
N GLN A 43 1.18 -16.18 15.96
CA GLN A 43 1.70 -14.87 15.58
C GLN A 43 1.78 -14.72 14.06
N ASP A 44 1.82 -13.47 13.59
CA ASP A 44 1.85 -13.13 12.15
C ASP A 44 2.95 -13.88 11.40
N ALA A 45 4.18 -13.88 11.94
CA ALA A 45 5.33 -14.60 11.39
C ALA A 45 5.21 -16.12 11.30
N ALA A 46 4.20 -16.72 11.94
CA ALA A 46 3.92 -18.14 11.80
C ALA A 46 3.16 -18.46 10.49
N TYR A 47 2.68 -17.43 9.79
CA TYR A 47 1.91 -17.56 8.57
C TYR A 47 2.55 -16.76 7.44
N THR A 48 2.22 -17.14 6.20
CA THR A 48 2.55 -16.34 5.01
C THR A 48 1.26 -16.22 4.22
N ILE A 49 0.59 -15.08 4.36
CA ILE A 49 -0.75 -14.83 3.84
C ILE A 49 -0.66 -13.66 2.87
N ASN A 50 -0.86 -13.91 1.58
CA ASN A 50 -0.79 -12.88 0.54
C ASN A 50 0.52 -12.09 0.56
N PRO A 51 1.69 -12.74 0.38
CA PRO A 51 2.97 -12.04 0.35
C PRO A 51 2.95 -10.92 -0.71
N PRO A 52 3.46 -9.72 -0.41
CA PRO A 52 3.46 -8.60 -1.35
C PRO A 52 4.02 -9.01 -2.72
N SER A 53 3.27 -8.71 -3.78
CA SER A 53 3.61 -9.11 -5.14
C SER A 53 3.30 -7.98 -6.12
N TYR A 54 4.29 -7.62 -6.93
CA TYR A 54 4.26 -6.40 -7.73
C TYR A 54 4.72 -6.66 -9.16
N VAL A 55 4.14 -5.92 -10.12
CA VAL A 55 4.56 -5.92 -11.53
C VAL A 55 4.82 -4.49 -11.99
N LYS A 56 5.93 -4.27 -12.71
CA LYS A 56 6.28 -2.98 -13.29
C LYS A 56 5.45 -2.71 -14.55
N ILE A 57 5.06 -1.45 -14.76
CA ILE A 57 4.33 -1.00 -15.96
C ILE A 57 5.01 0.26 -16.52
N ASP A 58 5.14 0.35 -17.84
CA ASP A 58 5.65 1.56 -18.51
C ASP A 58 4.63 2.70 -18.56
N ALA A 59 5.04 3.87 -19.08
CA ALA A 59 4.17 5.06 -19.15
C ALA A 59 3.00 4.93 -20.14
N GLN A 60 2.99 3.88 -20.97
CA GLN A 60 1.92 3.59 -21.93
C GLN A 60 0.93 2.54 -21.39
N GLY A 61 1.18 1.98 -20.19
CA GLY A 61 0.30 0.98 -19.58
C GLY A 61 0.69 -0.47 -19.90
N TYR A 62 1.86 -0.72 -20.51
CA TYR A 62 2.30 -2.08 -20.78
C TYR A 62 3.12 -2.65 -19.63
N TYR A 63 2.86 -3.91 -19.28
CA TYR A 63 3.64 -4.62 -18.28
C TYR A 63 5.09 -4.83 -18.74
N LEU A 64 5.99 -4.76 -17.77
CA LEU A 64 7.44 -4.87 -17.94
C LEU A 64 7.98 -6.08 -17.18
N PRO A 65 9.10 -6.67 -17.63
CA PRO A 65 9.80 -7.70 -16.87
C PRO A 65 10.41 -7.12 -15.58
N ASP A 66 10.62 -7.96 -14.56
CA ASP A 66 11.21 -7.55 -13.27
C ASP A 66 12.58 -6.88 -13.42
N SER A 67 13.33 -7.27 -14.46
CA SER A 67 14.64 -6.73 -14.82
C SER A 67 14.60 -5.32 -15.41
N ALA A 68 13.41 -4.76 -15.67
CA ALA A 68 13.27 -3.41 -16.17
C ALA A 68 13.86 -2.39 -15.17
N THR A 69 14.72 -1.52 -15.69
CA THR A 69 15.41 -0.48 -14.91
C THR A 69 14.66 0.84 -14.88
N ASN A 70 13.62 0.97 -15.72
CA ASN A 70 12.74 2.14 -15.77
C ASN A 70 11.30 1.64 -15.90
N TRP A 71 10.40 2.22 -15.11
CA TRP A 71 8.97 1.97 -15.14
C TRP A 71 8.25 3.23 -14.65
N ALA A 72 6.98 3.33 -14.99
CA ALA A 72 6.16 4.49 -14.66
C ALA A 72 5.14 4.20 -13.55
N MET A 73 4.68 2.96 -13.49
CA MET A 73 3.69 2.51 -12.52
C MET A 73 4.03 1.11 -12.00
N VAL A 74 3.39 0.74 -10.90
CA VAL A 74 3.47 -0.57 -10.26
C VAL A 74 2.08 -1.11 -10.04
N HIS A 75 1.80 -2.33 -10.51
CA HIS A 75 0.59 -3.07 -10.20
C HIS A 75 0.84 -3.95 -8.98
N ASP A 76 0.09 -3.70 -7.91
CA ASP A 76 0.03 -4.57 -6.74
C ASP A 76 -0.96 -5.69 -7.03
N LEU A 77 -0.45 -6.92 -7.10
CA LEU A 77 -1.24 -8.11 -7.44
C LEU A 77 -2.07 -8.64 -6.28
N VAL A 78 -1.78 -8.22 -5.04
CA VAL A 78 -2.56 -8.60 -3.87
C VAL A 78 -3.82 -7.75 -3.79
N THR A 79 -3.65 -6.42 -3.82
CA THR A 79 -4.77 -5.47 -3.70
C THR A 79 -5.46 -5.18 -5.03
N GLY A 80 -4.78 -5.38 -6.16
CA GLY A 80 -5.22 -4.97 -7.48
C GLY A 80 -5.06 -3.48 -7.79
N LEU A 81 -4.41 -2.74 -6.89
CA LEU A 81 -4.16 -1.32 -7.06
C LEU A 81 -3.00 -1.09 -8.02
N ILE A 82 -3.07 -0.01 -8.80
CA ILE A 82 -1.93 0.45 -9.60
C ILE A 82 -1.48 1.79 -9.04
N TRP A 83 -0.18 1.90 -8.80
CA TRP A 83 0.50 3.03 -8.19
C TRP A 83 1.36 3.77 -9.21
N ALA A 84 1.32 5.10 -9.22
CA ALA A 84 2.14 5.91 -10.11
C ALA A 84 3.48 6.28 -9.44
N THR A 85 4.59 5.66 -9.88
CA THR A 85 5.88 5.72 -9.18
C THR A 85 6.91 6.65 -9.82
N SER A 86 6.73 7.07 -11.08
CA SER A 86 7.72 7.89 -11.81
C SER A 86 7.58 9.41 -11.67
N ASN A 87 6.68 9.92 -10.83
CA ASN A 87 6.13 11.26 -11.02
C ASN A 87 6.88 12.41 -10.30
N GLY A 88 8.16 12.20 -9.97
CA GLY A 88 8.98 13.19 -9.29
C GLY A 88 8.62 13.33 -7.80
N HIS A 89 9.62 13.70 -7.00
CA HIS A 89 9.45 13.91 -5.57
C HIS A 89 8.96 15.34 -5.32
N HIS A 90 7.76 15.65 -5.79
CA HIS A 90 7.12 16.94 -5.58
C HIS A 90 6.21 16.87 -4.37
N THR A 91 6.12 17.99 -3.65
CA THR A 91 5.23 18.15 -2.51
C THR A 91 4.08 19.07 -2.88
N TYR A 92 2.92 18.84 -2.27
CA TYR A 92 1.71 19.61 -2.48
C TYR A 92 1.01 19.82 -1.14
N THR A 93 0.26 20.92 -1.02
CA THR A 93 -0.77 21.01 0.02
C THR A 93 -1.89 20.04 -0.31
N TRP A 94 -2.61 19.54 0.70
CA TRP A 94 -3.69 18.58 0.49
C TRP A 94 -4.80 19.12 -0.43
N TYR A 95 -5.02 20.44 -0.41
CA TYR A 95 -6.05 21.10 -1.22
C TYR A 95 -5.67 21.19 -2.70
N ASP A 96 -4.39 21.32 -3.02
CA ASP A 96 -3.93 21.55 -4.39
C ASP A 96 -3.77 20.22 -5.17
N ILE A 97 -3.71 19.08 -4.48
CA ILE A 97 -3.49 17.75 -5.09
C ILE A 97 -4.49 17.45 -6.21
N SER A 98 -5.78 17.75 -6.01
CA SER A 98 -6.81 17.42 -7.00
C SER A 98 -6.70 18.26 -8.26
N GLU A 99 -6.42 19.56 -8.10
CA GLU A 99 -6.42 20.53 -9.20
C GLU A 99 -5.07 20.58 -9.94
N ASP A 100 -3.97 20.16 -9.31
CA ASP A 100 -2.64 20.19 -9.90
C ASP A 100 -2.14 18.79 -10.26
N PHE A 101 -1.90 17.94 -9.26
CA PHE A 101 -1.22 16.66 -9.49
C PHE A 101 -2.14 15.62 -10.15
N LEU A 102 -3.33 15.42 -9.60
CA LEU A 102 -4.27 14.41 -10.09
C LEU A 102 -4.92 14.85 -11.40
N SER A 103 -5.21 16.15 -11.59
CA SER A 103 -5.72 16.68 -12.85
C SER A 103 -4.75 16.39 -14.00
N VAL A 104 -3.44 16.62 -13.82
CA VAL A 104 -2.43 16.33 -14.84
C VAL A 104 -2.38 14.85 -15.21
N LEU A 105 -2.42 13.94 -14.23
CA LEU A 105 -2.42 12.50 -14.50
C LEU A 105 -3.68 12.08 -15.25
N ASN A 106 -4.83 12.60 -14.85
CA ASN A 106 -6.12 12.24 -15.44
C ASN A 106 -6.32 12.85 -16.82
N ASP A 107 -5.95 14.11 -17.05
CA ASP A 107 -6.09 14.79 -18.34
C ASP A 107 -5.13 14.25 -19.39
N SER A 108 -3.95 13.79 -18.97
CA SER A 108 -2.94 13.20 -19.86
C SER A 108 -3.17 11.73 -20.19
N SER A 109 -4.22 11.10 -19.67
CA SER A 109 -4.43 9.65 -19.75
C SER A 109 -3.20 8.87 -19.24
N PHE A 110 -2.55 9.29 -18.15
CA PHE A 110 -1.27 8.71 -17.74
C PHE A 110 -1.38 7.17 -17.58
N GLY A 111 -0.57 6.41 -18.31
CA GLY A 111 -0.69 4.93 -18.34
C GLY A 111 -1.90 4.38 -19.09
N GLY A 112 -2.60 5.20 -19.88
CA GLY A 112 -3.88 4.87 -20.51
C GLY A 112 -5.10 5.10 -19.62
N PHE A 113 -4.96 5.88 -18.53
CA PHE A 113 -5.90 5.92 -17.42
C PHE A 113 -6.32 7.33 -17.00
N HIS A 114 -7.54 7.45 -16.45
CA HIS A 114 -8.20 8.72 -16.15
C HIS A 114 -8.83 8.81 -14.74
N ASP A 115 -8.62 7.78 -13.92
CA ASP A 115 -9.22 7.60 -12.60
C ASP A 115 -8.16 7.53 -11.49
N TRP A 116 -7.05 8.24 -11.68
CA TRP A 116 -6.05 8.45 -10.64
C TRP A 116 -6.63 9.27 -9.50
N ARG A 117 -6.36 8.81 -8.29
CA ARG A 117 -6.81 9.42 -7.04
C ARG A 117 -5.71 9.40 -5.99
N LEU A 118 -5.92 10.19 -4.94
CA LEU A 118 -5.15 10.10 -3.71
C LEU A 118 -5.51 8.77 -2.99
N PRO A 119 -4.55 7.97 -2.52
CA PRO A 119 -4.80 6.77 -1.74
C PRO A 119 -5.45 7.09 -0.40
N THR A 120 -6.15 6.13 0.18
CA THR A 120 -6.53 6.16 1.59
C THR A 120 -5.31 5.81 2.46
N LEU A 121 -5.39 6.10 3.77
CA LEU A 121 -4.34 5.72 4.70
C LEU A 121 -4.09 4.20 4.72
N GLU A 122 -5.15 3.40 4.63
CA GLU A 122 -5.03 1.94 4.64
C GLU A 122 -4.36 1.41 3.36
N GLU A 123 -4.63 2.03 2.21
CA GLU A 123 -3.94 1.67 0.96
C GLU A 123 -2.44 1.99 1.04
N LEU A 124 -2.06 3.12 1.65
CA LEU A 124 -0.64 3.42 1.89
C LEU A 124 0.00 2.40 2.85
N ARG A 125 -0.71 1.99 3.91
CA ARG A 125 -0.23 0.96 4.84
C ARG A 125 -0.09 -0.42 4.19
N ALA A 126 -0.91 -0.73 3.20
CA ALA A 126 -0.86 -2.01 2.50
C ALA A 126 0.48 -2.26 1.76
N ILE A 127 1.22 -1.19 1.43
CA ILE A 127 2.54 -1.30 0.80
C ILE A 127 3.71 -1.15 1.79
N VAL A 128 3.43 -1.11 3.09
CA VAL A 128 4.44 -1.07 4.17
C VAL A 128 4.88 -2.48 4.54
N ASP A 129 6.19 -2.70 4.55
CA ASP A 129 6.85 -3.87 5.14
C ASP A 129 7.14 -3.60 6.63
N ASN A 130 6.32 -4.18 7.50
CA ASN A 130 6.44 -4.09 8.96
C ASN A 130 7.53 -5.00 9.54
N GLY A 131 8.17 -5.84 8.72
CA GLY A 131 9.37 -6.59 9.09
C GLY A 131 10.64 -5.73 9.10
N VAL A 132 10.61 -4.55 8.46
CA VAL A 132 11.74 -3.61 8.42
C VAL A 132 11.77 -2.73 9.67
N LEU A 133 12.76 -2.96 10.53
CA LEU A 133 12.95 -2.17 11.76
C LEU A 133 13.62 -0.81 11.52
N HIS A 134 14.47 -0.69 10.49
CA HIS A 134 15.25 0.49 10.19
C HIS A 134 15.38 0.71 8.67
N GLY A 135 15.07 1.92 8.22
CA GLY A 135 15.14 2.33 6.82
C GLY A 135 13.83 2.14 6.08
N GLN A 136 13.88 2.28 4.75
CA GLN A 136 12.70 2.35 3.90
C GLN A 136 11.82 1.09 4.05
N THR A 137 10.60 1.29 4.53
CA THR A 137 9.61 0.24 4.80
C THR A 137 8.77 -0.08 3.57
N VAL A 138 9.30 0.14 2.37
CA VAL A 138 8.65 -0.20 1.09
C VAL A 138 9.60 -1.04 0.26
N ASN A 139 9.06 -1.84 -0.66
CA ASN A 139 9.90 -2.56 -1.59
C ASN A 139 10.54 -1.60 -2.60
N THR A 140 11.79 -1.22 -2.33
CA THR A 140 12.56 -0.23 -3.10
C THR A 140 12.90 -0.66 -4.53
N HIS A 141 12.71 -1.94 -4.88
CA HIS A 141 12.83 -2.44 -6.25
C HIS A 141 11.64 -2.02 -7.14
N PHE A 142 10.51 -1.64 -6.52
CA PHE A 142 9.28 -1.23 -7.21
C PHE A 142 8.88 0.21 -6.89
N PHE A 143 9.04 0.63 -5.64
CA PHE A 143 8.65 1.96 -5.17
C PHE A 143 9.89 2.82 -4.95
N HIS A 144 9.95 3.94 -5.67
CA HIS A 144 10.95 4.97 -5.43
C HIS A 144 10.31 6.06 -4.57
N ILE A 145 10.73 6.15 -3.31
CA ILE A 145 10.27 7.18 -2.39
C ILE A 145 11.32 8.30 -2.26
N ALA A 146 10.87 9.46 -1.79
CA ALA A 146 11.74 10.60 -1.58
C ALA A 146 12.81 10.31 -0.53
N GLY A 147 14.09 10.52 -0.87
CA GLY A 147 15.22 10.39 0.05
C GLY A 147 15.37 11.58 1.02
N ALA A 148 14.25 12.18 1.45
CA ALA A 148 14.22 13.24 2.44
C ALA A 148 14.13 12.63 3.85
N THR A 149 14.53 13.37 4.88
CA THR A 149 14.28 12.97 6.27
C THR A 149 12.79 13.15 6.57
N TYR A 150 12.08 12.05 6.88
CA TYR A 150 10.62 11.99 7.05
C TYR A 150 9.83 12.34 5.78
N PRO A 151 9.92 11.53 4.72
CA PRO A 151 9.14 11.74 3.50
C PRO A 151 7.69 11.33 3.73
N TYR A 152 6.89 12.24 4.28
CA TYR A 152 5.47 12.02 4.50
C TYR A 152 4.69 12.04 3.18
N TYR A 153 3.81 11.06 3.00
CA TYR A 153 2.93 10.94 1.84
C TYR A 153 1.48 11.16 2.24
N TRP A 154 0.81 12.07 1.54
CA TRP A 154 -0.59 12.39 1.78
C TRP A 154 -1.54 11.20 1.53
N SER A 155 -2.50 11.04 2.43
CA SER A 155 -3.70 10.23 2.21
C SER A 155 -4.95 11.09 2.04
N SER A 156 -5.98 10.51 1.44
CA SER A 156 -7.33 11.07 1.36
C SER A 156 -8.10 10.96 2.68
N THR A 157 -7.55 10.26 3.67
CA THR A 157 -8.19 10.08 4.98
C THR A 157 -8.04 11.35 5.82
N THR A 158 -9.15 12.07 5.97
CA THR A 158 -9.22 13.26 6.84
C THR A 158 -9.20 12.84 8.31
N PHE A 159 -8.52 13.62 9.16
CA PHE A 159 -8.48 13.34 10.59
C PHE A 159 -9.86 13.62 11.21
N ALA A 160 -10.42 12.63 11.92
CA ALA A 160 -11.81 12.66 12.33
C ALA A 160 -12.14 13.77 13.34
N GLU A 161 -11.20 14.13 14.22
CA GLU A 161 -11.42 15.14 15.25
C GLU A 161 -11.24 16.58 14.73
N ASP A 162 -10.45 16.77 13.66
CA ASP A 162 -10.22 18.09 13.06
C ASP A 162 -10.04 17.96 11.54
N ALA A 163 -11.04 18.44 10.80
CA ALA A 163 -11.07 18.36 9.34
C ALA A 163 -10.02 19.23 8.62
N SER A 164 -9.34 20.13 9.34
CA SER A 164 -8.19 20.88 8.83
C SER A 164 -6.91 20.03 8.72
N TYR A 165 -6.93 18.81 9.26
CA TYR A 165 -5.85 17.84 9.19
C TYR A 165 -6.22 16.63 8.32
N ALA A 166 -5.21 15.98 7.75
CA ALA A 166 -5.31 14.67 7.12
C ALA A 166 -4.16 13.77 7.58
N TRP A 167 -4.31 12.47 7.38
CA TRP A 167 -3.25 11.52 7.69
C TRP A 167 -2.22 11.48 6.57
N VAL A 168 -0.95 11.42 6.96
CA VAL A 168 0.20 11.11 6.12
C VAL A 168 0.85 9.82 6.60
N LEU A 169 1.55 9.12 5.71
CA LEU A 169 2.38 7.96 6.04
C LEU A 169 3.85 8.27 5.75
N ASP A 170 4.74 7.90 6.68
CA ASP A 170 6.19 7.94 6.54
C ASP A 170 6.72 6.57 6.10
N PHE A 171 7.23 6.47 4.88
CA PHE A 171 7.84 5.24 4.38
C PHE A 171 9.30 5.02 4.82
N ASP A 172 9.91 5.93 5.59
CA ASP A 172 11.23 5.73 6.20
C ASP A 172 11.15 4.95 7.52
N HIS A 173 9.95 4.89 8.13
CA HIS A 173 9.72 4.21 9.40
C HIS A 173 8.39 3.41 9.47
N GLY A 174 7.55 3.47 8.44
CA GLY A 174 6.25 2.80 8.36
C GLY A 174 5.14 3.43 9.22
N GLY A 175 5.39 4.59 9.83
CA GLY A 175 4.47 5.24 10.77
C GLY A 175 3.55 6.26 10.12
N ASP A 176 2.34 6.43 10.64
CA ASP A 176 1.43 7.49 10.23
C ASP A 176 1.40 8.68 11.19
N ARG A 177 1.02 9.84 10.66
CA ARG A 177 0.91 11.09 11.41
C ARG A 177 -0.20 11.95 10.84
N LYS A 178 -0.82 12.77 11.68
CA LYS A 178 -1.75 13.81 11.24
C LYS A 178 -0.98 15.10 10.93
N GLU A 179 -1.20 15.66 9.76
CA GLU A 179 -0.57 16.90 9.28
C GLU A 179 -1.63 17.89 8.80
N ARG A 180 -1.31 19.20 8.85
CA ARG A 180 -2.26 20.22 8.41
C ARG A 180 -2.40 20.15 6.90
N LYS A 181 -3.63 20.23 6.40
CA LYS A 181 -3.90 20.21 4.96
C LYS A 181 -3.24 21.36 4.17
N SER A 182 -2.79 22.41 4.86
CA SER A 182 -2.04 23.53 4.30
C SER A 182 -0.54 23.27 4.16
N ASP A 183 -0.01 22.18 4.72
CA ASP A 183 1.42 21.88 4.70
C ASP A 183 1.78 21.05 3.46
N ASP A 184 3.01 21.20 2.98
CA ASP A 184 3.51 20.52 1.79
C ASP A 184 4.05 19.13 2.12
N HIS A 185 3.47 18.08 1.52
CA HIS A 185 3.94 16.70 1.66
C HIS A 185 3.89 15.96 0.32
N TYR A 186 4.57 14.82 0.22
CA TYR A 186 4.65 14.03 -1.01
C TYR A 186 3.31 13.37 -1.36
N VAL A 187 3.17 12.96 -2.62
CA VAL A 187 1.96 12.31 -3.11
C VAL A 187 2.34 11.06 -3.91
N LEU A 188 1.61 9.98 -3.68
CA LEU A 188 1.68 8.76 -4.47
C LEU A 188 0.27 8.49 -4.99
N ALA A 189 0.03 8.71 -6.29
CA ALA A 189 -1.30 8.46 -6.86
C ALA A 189 -1.56 6.96 -6.97
N VAL A 190 -2.81 6.59 -6.77
CA VAL A 190 -3.30 5.22 -6.91
C VAL A 190 -4.55 5.21 -7.81
N ARG A 191 -4.79 4.08 -8.46
CA ARG A 191 -6.01 3.77 -9.23
C ARG A 191 -6.41 2.32 -8.98
N GLY A 192 -7.59 1.94 -9.48
CA GLY A 192 -8.19 0.63 -9.24
C GLY A 192 -9.28 0.70 -8.19
N GLY A 193 -9.97 -0.44 -8.02
CA GLY A 193 -11.09 -0.55 -7.08
C GLY A 193 -10.71 0.07 -5.75
N LYS A 194 -11.48 1.07 -5.28
CA LYS A 194 -11.44 1.39 -3.85
C LYS A 194 -11.59 0.05 -3.15
N ALA A 195 -10.68 -0.33 -2.26
CA ALA A 195 -10.89 -1.47 -1.38
C ALA A 195 -12.35 -1.38 -0.92
N GLU A 196 -13.21 -2.23 -1.48
CA GLU A 196 -14.64 -2.03 -1.40
C GLU A 196 -14.99 -2.30 0.05
N SER A 197 -15.06 -1.23 0.83
CA SER A 197 -15.41 -1.20 2.24
C SER A 197 -14.83 -2.39 3.04
N ILE A 198 -13.81 -2.10 3.86
CA ILE A 198 -13.77 -2.76 5.18
C ILE A 198 -15.17 -2.53 5.77
N GLY A 199 -16.02 -3.55 5.87
CA GLY A 199 -17.44 -3.24 6.10
C GLY A 199 -18.44 -4.37 6.06
N ASN A 200 -18.15 -5.51 5.43
CA ASN A 200 -19.04 -6.67 5.58
C ASN A 200 -18.57 -7.53 6.75
N LEU A 201 -18.58 -6.93 7.93
CA LEU A 201 -18.28 -7.61 9.18
C LEU A 201 -19.51 -8.38 9.65
N VAL A 202 -19.39 -9.71 9.65
CA VAL A 202 -20.41 -10.64 10.15
C VAL A 202 -19.96 -11.15 11.50
N ALA A 203 -20.68 -10.79 12.56
CA ALA A 203 -20.48 -11.44 13.86
C ALA A 203 -21.02 -12.88 13.81
N ASN A 204 -20.17 -13.87 14.05
CA ASN A 204 -20.52 -15.30 13.92
C ASN A 204 -21.22 -15.88 15.15
N ALA A 205 -21.52 -15.06 16.15
CA ALA A 205 -22.15 -15.44 17.43
C ALA A 205 -21.37 -16.47 18.26
N ASP A 206 -20.14 -16.79 17.89
CA ASP A 206 -19.17 -17.61 18.62
C ASP A 206 -18.02 -16.79 19.24
N GLY A 207 -18.15 -15.47 19.17
CA GLY A 207 -17.13 -14.52 19.62
C GLY A 207 -16.20 -14.04 18.51
N THR A 208 -16.33 -14.56 17.28
CA THR A 208 -15.56 -14.11 16.12
C THR A 208 -16.37 -13.19 15.21
N VAL A 209 -15.66 -12.41 14.40
CA VAL A 209 -16.17 -11.54 13.35
C VAL A 209 -15.46 -11.92 12.05
N THR A 210 -16.25 -12.19 11.02
CA THR A 210 -15.75 -12.42 9.66
C THR A 210 -15.88 -11.17 8.83
N ASP A 211 -14.82 -10.77 8.16
CA ASP A 211 -14.91 -9.82 7.06
C ASP A 211 -15.15 -10.56 5.75
N THR A 212 -16.35 -10.43 5.19
CA THR A 212 -16.70 -11.16 3.98
C THR A 212 -16.06 -10.56 2.72
N SER A 213 -15.42 -9.39 2.79
CA SER A 213 -14.66 -8.85 1.66
C SER A 213 -13.27 -9.49 1.57
N THR A 214 -12.65 -9.78 2.72
CA THR A 214 -11.30 -10.35 2.79
C THR A 214 -11.28 -11.86 3.07
N GLY A 215 -12.39 -12.42 3.55
CA GLY A 215 -12.49 -13.81 4.01
C GLY A 215 -11.77 -14.07 5.35
N LEU A 216 -11.24 -13.02 5.98
CA LEU A 216 -10.55 -13.12 7.27
C LEU A 216 -11.56 -13.17 8.42
N MET A 217 -11.15 -13.78 9.54
CA MET A 217 -11.94 -13.93 10.76
C MET A 217 -11.08 -13.58 11.96
N TRP A 218 -11.62 -12.82 12.91
CA TRP A 218 -10.94 -12.39 14.14
C TRP A 218 -11.85 -12.48 15.36
#